data_AF-A0A257UMI5-F1
#
_entry.id   AF-A0A257UMI5-F1
#
_cell.length_a   1.000
_cell.length_b   1.000
_cell.length_c   1.000
_cell.angle_alpha   90.00
_cell.angle_beta   90.00
_cell.angle_gamma   90.00
#
_symmetry.space_group_name_H-M   'P 1'
#
loop_
_entity.id
_entity.type
_entity.pdbx_description
1 polymer ?
#
loop_
_entity_poly.entity_id
_entity_poly.type
_entity_poly.pdbx_seq_one_letter_code
_entity_poly.pdbx_strand_id
1 'polypeptide(L)'
;MAFGHERVCARHCPGHTPGHVVLVWDDPSHPLAVVGDVLFAGSIGRTDLWGGSLPQLLHSIRSVLYRIPDATRVIPGHGPETTIGAEKRDNPFATPASPAAPGENPDGPSGVE
;
A
#
# COMPACT_ATOMS: atom_id res chain seq x y z
N MET A 1 13.64 -5.36 -13.19
CA MET A 1 13.75 -4.87 -14.59
C MET A 1 14.75 -3.72 -14.64
N ALA A 2 15.38 -3.47 -15.79
CA ALA A 2 16.35 -2.39 -15.95
C ALA A 2 15.91 -1.45 -17.07
N PHE A 3 16.04 -0.14 -16.84
CA PHE A 3 15.76 0.91 -17.81
C PHE A 3 16.99 1.82 -17.91
N GLY A 4 17.83 1.59 -18.91
CA GLY A 4 19.17 2.20 -18.91
C GLY A 4 19.97 1.74 -17.68
N HIS A 5 20.45 2.70 -16.89
CA HIS A 5 21.18 2.43 -15.64
C HIS A 5 20.25 2.25 -14.42
N GLU A 6 18.95 2.51 -14.58
CA GLU A 6 17.98 2.41 -13.49
C GLU A 6 17.57 0.96 -13.27
N ARG A 7 17.60 0.52 -12.01
CA ARG A 7 17.05 -0.77 -11.58
C ARG A 7 15.71 -0.55 -10.91
N VAL A 8 14.67 -1.18 -11.44
CA VAL A 8 13.31 -1.07 -10.92
C VAL A 8 12.75 -2.45 -10.61
N CYS A 9 12.18 -2.60 -9.43
CA CYS A 9 11.54 -3.82 -8.96
C CYS A 9 10.03 -3.62 -8.92
N ALA A 10 9.29 -4.43 -9.67
CA ALA A 10 7.85 -4.55 -9.51
C ALA A 10 7.56 -5.43 -8.28
N ARG A 11 6.67 -4.98 -7.39
CA ARG A 11 6.24 -5.74 -6.22
C ARG A 11 4.72 -5.79 -6.20
N HIS A 12 4.16 -6.97 -5.94
CA HIS A 12 2.71 -7.16 -5.82
C HIS A 12 2.21 -6.51 -4.53
N CYS A 13 1.20 -5.66 -4.63
CA CYS A 13 0.60 -4.91 -3.53
C CYS A 13 -0.94 -4.95 -3.63
N PRO A 14 -1.57 -6.13 -3.53
CA PRO A 14 -3.01 -6.25 -3.71
C PRO A 14 -3.77 -5.58 -2.56
N GLY A 15 -5.04 -5.27 -2.83
CA GLY A 15 -5.98 -4.77 -1.83
C GLY A 15 -6.85 -3.64 -2.35
N HIS A 16 -6.28 -2.67 -3.08
CA HIS A 16 -7.10 -1.74 -3.89
C HIS A 16 -7.73 -2.50 -5.07
N THR A 17 -6.91 -3.31 -5.76
CA THR A 17 -7.34 -4.32 -6.73
C THR A 17 -6.52 -5.60 -6.52
N PRO A 18 -6.99 -6.78 -6.99
CA PRO A 18 -6.26 -8.04 -6.82
C PRO A 18 -4.90 -8.08 -7.53
N GLY A 19 -4.78 -7.34 -8.64
CA GLY A 19 -3.59 -7.35 -9.52
C GLY A 19 -2.64 -6.18 -9.32
N HIS A 20 -2.83 -5.35 -8.29
CA HIS A 20 -2.07 -4.11 -8.15
C HIS A 20 -0.57 -4.38 -7.91
N VAL A 21 0.28 -3.63 -8.62
CA VAL A 21 1.74 -3.68 -8.46
C VAL A 21 2.28 -2.27 -8.22
N VAL A 22 3.33 -2.19 -7.41
CA VAL A 22 4.12 -0.97 -7.19
C VAL A 22 5.49 -1.12 -7.83
N LEU A 23 6.07 -0.01 -8.27
CA LEU A 23 7.40 0.04 -8.85
C LEU A 23 8.35 0.73 -7.88
N VAL A 24 9.39 0.02 -7.46
CA VAL A 24 10.39 0.51 -6.49
C VAL A 24 11.74 0.62 -7.17
N TRP A 25 12.34 1.80 -7.13
CA TRP A 25 13.71 2.03 -7.60
C TRP A 25 14.72 1.49 -6.60
N ASP A 26 15.70 0.77 -7.13
CA ASP A 26 16.84 0.23 -6.39
C ASP A 26 18.04 1.18 -6.52
N ASP A 27 17.82 2.44 -6.15
CA ASP A 27 18.85 3.48 -6.04
C ASP A 27 18.78 4.13 -4.64
N PRO A 28 19.76 3.89 -3.76
CA PRO A 28 19.78 4.51 -2.44
C PRO A 28 20.09 6.02 -2.48
N SER A 29 20.66 6.55 -3.56
CA SER A 29 20.89 8.00 -3.71
C SER A 29 19.62 8.77 -4.05
N HIS A 30 18.69 8.15 -4.79
CA HIS A 30 17.39 8.74 -5.15
C HIS A 30 16.25 7.73 -4.95
N PRO A 31 15.93 7.36 -3.70
CA PRO A 31 14.94 6.33 -3.43
C PRO A 31 13.53 6.81 -3.84
N LEU A 32 12.90 6.04 -4.72
CA LEU A 32 11.61 6.37 -5.34
C LEU A 32 10.70 5.14 -5.42
N ALA A 33 9.41 5.33 -5.17
CA ALA A 33 8.39 4.32 -5.39
C ALA A 33 7.16 4.93 -6.08
N VAL A 34 6.75 4.36 -7.21
CA VAL A 34 5.47 4.66 -7.86
C VAL A 34 4.45 3.64 -7.37
N VAL A 35 3.43 4.10 -6.64
CA VAL A 35 2.55 3.22 -5.87
C VAL A 35 1.10 3.19 -6.35
N GLY A 36 0.74 4.02 -7.33
CA GLY A 36 -0.64 4.12 -7.82
C GLY A 36 -1.61 4.36 -6.66
N ASP A 37 -2.72 3.63 -6.66
CA ASP A 37 -3.78 3.76 -5.64
C ASP A 37 -3.60 2.85 -4.41
N VAL A 38 -2.36 2.56 -3.99
CA VAL A 38 -2.08 1.80 -2.76
C VAL A 38 -1.97 2.73 -1.55
N LEU A 39 -1.13 3.77 -1.65
CA LEU A 39 -0.79 4.67 -0.55
C LEU A 39 -0.79 6.12 -1.03
N PHE A 40 -1.42 7.01 -0.27
CA PHE A 40 -1.51 8.44 -0.54
C PHE A 40 -0.98 9.24 0.65
N ALA A 41 -0.73 10.54 0.46
CA ALA A 41 -0.44 11.44 1.56
C ALA A 41 -1.59 11.45 2.58
N GLY A 42 -1.38 10.85 3.76
CA GLY A 42 -2.37 10.77 4.83
C GLY A 42 -3.62 9.92 4.52
N SER A 43 -3.58 9.08 3.49
CA SER A 43 -4.71 8.22 3.10
C SER A 43 -4.24 6.92 2.41
N ILE A 44 -5.17 6.06 2.02
CA ILE A 44 -4.91 4.79 1.30
C ILE A 44 -5.93 4.59 0.17
N GLY A 45 -5.64 3.64 -0.72
CA GLY A 45 -6.58 3.16 -1.73
C GLY A 45 -7.94 2.78 -1.17
N ARG A 46 -9.01 3.07 -1.92
CA ARG A 46 -10.33 2.52 -1.62
C ARG A 46 -10.34 1.00 -1.85
N THR A 47 -11.21 0.28 -1.15
CA THR A 47 -11.25 -1.20 -1.20
C THR A 47 -12.68 -1.75 -1.32
N ASP A 48 -13.66 -0.88 -1.54
CA ASP A 48 -15.09 -1.18 -1.60
C ASP A 48 -15.60 -1.55 -3.00
N LEU A 49 -14.71 -1.62 -3.99
CA LEU A 49 -15.02 -2.06 -5.36
C LEU A 49 -14.70 -3.55 -5.54
N TRP A 50 -15.13 -4.14 -6.67
CA TRP A 50 -14.93 -5.56 -6.96
C TRP A 50 -13.46 -5.96 -6.85
N GLY A 51 -13.20 -6.97 -6.01
CA GLY A 51 -11.85 -7.49 -5.75
C GLY A 51 -11.01 -6.66 -4.77
N GLY A 52 -11.56 -5.58 -4.20
CA GLY A 52 -10.92 -4.82 -3.14
C GLY A 52 -10.95 -5.55 -1.79
N SER A 53 -9.93 -5.33 -0.96
CA SER A 53 -9.81 -5.89 0.40
C SER A 53 -8.93 -4.99 1.27
N LEU A 54 -9.53 -4.39 2.32
CA LEU A 54 -8.79 -3.57 3.27
C LEU A 54 -7.72 -4.36 4.04
N PRO A 55 -8.01 -5.53 4.64
CA PRO A 55 -6.98 -6.31 5.32
C PRO A 55 -5.78 -6.60 4.43
N GLN A 56 -6.04 -6.93 3.15
CA GLN A 56 -4.99 -7.19 2.16
C GLN A 56 -4.21 -5.92 1.81
N LEU A 57 -4.90 -4.78 1.62
CA LEU A 57 -4.25 -3.50 1.34
C LEU A 57 -3.30 -3.09 2.46
N LEU A 58 -3.76 -3.17 3.71
CA LEU A 58 -2.95 -2.85 4.88
C LEU A 58 -1.77 -3.80 5.03
N HIS A 59 -1.98 -5.10 4.77
CA HIS A 59 -0.89 -6.08 4.74
C HIS A 59 0.15 -5.73 3.67
N SER A 60 -0.27 -5.40 2.44
CA SER A 60 0.60 -4.98 1.34
C SER A 60 1.40 -3.74 1.69
N ILE A 61 0.76 -2.69 2.21
CA ILE A 61 1.45 -1.46 2.64
C ILE A 61 2.53 -1.81 3.67
N ARG A 62 2.19 -2.57 4.71
CA ARG A 62 3.11 -2.85 5.83
C ARG A 62 4.25 -3.80 5.44
N SER A 63 3.96 -4.83 4.65
CA SER A 63 4.94 -5.86 4.28
C SER A 63 5.81 -5.46 3.09
N VAL A 64 5.34 -4.56 2.23
CA VAL A 64 6.06 -4.15 1.01
C VAL A 64 6.60 -2.73 1.12
N LEU A 65 5.71 -1.73 1.29
CA LEU A 65 6.08 -0.31 1.28
C LEU A 65 6.77 0.09 2.59
N TYR A 66 6.32 -0.41 3.74
CA TYR A 66 6.95 -0.06 5.00
C TYR A 66 8.25 -0.83 5.27
N ARG A 67 8.69 -1.67 4.33
CA ARG A 67 9.98 -2.38 4.38
C ARG A 67 11.06 -1.74 3.50
N ILE A 68 10.75 -0.67 2.78
CA ILE A 68 11.75 0.12 2.03
C ILE A 68 12.19 1.36 2.85
N PRO A 69 13.30 2.04 2.48
CA PRO A 69 13.86 3.16 3.24
C PRO A 69 12.86 4.30 3.47
N ASP A 70 12.91 4.94 4.64
CA ASP A 70 11.97 6.00 5.02
C ASP A 70 12.08 7.25 4.12
N ALA A 71 13.26 7.53 3.60
CA ALA A 71 13.51 8.63 2.68
C ALA A 71 12.91 8.40 1.27
N THR A 72 12.37 7.20 0.99
CA THR A 72 11.78 6.89 -0.32
C THR A 72 10.61 7.83 -0.60
N ARG A 73 10.71 8.59 -1.69
CA ARG A 73 9.61 9.37 -2.23
C ARG A 73 8.53 8.44 -2.76
N VAL A 74 7.29 8.76 -2.43
CA VAL A 74 6.10 8.02 -2.84
C VAL A 74 5.34 8.86 -3.87
N ILE A 75 5.24 8.32 -5.09
CA ILE A 75 4.47 8.91 -6.19
C ILE A 75 3.13 8.18 -6.27
N PRO A 76 2.05 8.79 -5.76
CA PRO A 76 0.73 8.18 -5.80
C PRO A 76 0.08 8.29 -7.19
N GLY A 77 -1.01 7.56 -7.40
CA GLY A 77 -1.89 7.76 -8.55
C GLY A 77 -2.65 9.10 -8.50
N HIS A 78 -2.89 9.62 -7.29
CA HIS A 78 -3.68 10.82 -7.04
C HIS A 78 -3.13 11.61 -5.85
N GLY A 79 -3.34 12.93 -5.87
CA GLY A 79 -2.92 13.82 -4.79
C GLY A 79 -1.41 14.12 -4.77
N PRO A 80 -0.92 14.76 -3.70
CA PRO A 80 0.48 15.16 -3.60
C PRO A 80 1.41 13.98 -3.28
N GLU A 81 2.67 14.12 -3.63
CA GLU A 81 3.72 13.19 -3.21
C GLU A 81 3.92 13.19 -1.68
N THR A 82 4.44 12.08 -1.16
CA THR A 82 4.83 11.93 0.25
C THR A 82 6.11 11.10 0.38
N THR A 83 6.47 10.67 1.59
CA THR A 83 7.58 9.73 1.84
C THR A 83 7.11 8.54 2.69
N ILE A 84 7.79 7.41 2.55
CA ILE A 84 7.51 6.21 3.36
C ILE A 84 7.61 6.52 4.86
N GLY A 85 8.61 7.31 5.27
CA GLY A 85 8.78 7.71 6.65
C GLY A 85 7.64 8.57 7.19
N ALA A 86 7.12 9.51 6.39
CA ALA A 86 5.95 10.31 6.77
C ALA A 86 4.71 9.42 6.95
N GLU A 87 4.41 8.57 5.98
CA GLU A 87 3.21 7.72 6.06
C GLU A 87 3.29 6.67 7.17
N LYS A 88 4.49 6.11 7.45
CA LYS A 88 4.68 5.21 8.59
C LYS A 88 4.33 5.85 9.93
N ARG A 89 4.66 7.13 10.11
CA ARG A 89 4.43 7.86 11.37
C ARG A 89 3.02 8.39 11.46
N ASP A 90 2.53 8.97 10.38
CA ASP A 90 1.44 9.94 10.44
C ASP A 90 0.18 9.48 9.68
N ASN A 91 0.24 8.41 8.87
CA ASN A 91 -0.92 7.93 8.11
C ASN A 91 -1.97 7.29 9.04
N PRO A 92 -3.18 7.88 9.18
CA PRO A 92 -4.18 7.40 10.13
C PRO A 92 -4.80 6.05 9.76
N PHE A 93 -4.63 5.58 8.52
CA PHE A 93 -5.20 4.33 8.01
C PHE A 93 -4.21 3.17 8.00
N ALA A 94 -2.90 3.44 7.91
CA ALA A 94 -1.87 2.42 7.71
C ALA A 94 -1.00 2.12 8.95
N THR A 95 -1.15 2.89 10.03
CA THR A 95 -0.43 2.67 11.29
C THR A 95 -0.96 1.43 12.05
N PRO A 96 -0.15 0.78 12.92
CA PRO A 96 -0.57 -0.40 13.69
C PRO A 96 -1.78 -0.16 14.60
N ALA A 97 -2.03 1.09 15.01
CA ALA A 97 -3.16 1.50 15.84
C ALA A 97 -4.42 1.84 15.02
N SER A 98 -4.37 1.77 13.69
CA SER A 98 -5.54 2.07 12.86
C SER A 98 -6.61 0.98 13.06
N PRO A 99 -7.84 1.33 13.46
CA PRO A 99 -8.89 0.34 13.67
C PRO A 99 -9.17 -0.40 12.37
N ALA A 100 -9.36 -1.72 12.45
CA ALA A 100 -9.96 -2.48 11.36
C ALA A 100 -11.27 -1.79 10.94
N ALA A 101 -11.56 -1.72 9.64
CA ALA A 101 -12.77 -1.05 9.16
C ALA A 101 -14.04 -1.60 9.86
N PRO A 102 -15.05 -0.75 10.11
CA PRO A 102 -16.34 -1.23 10.57
C PRO A 102 -17.00 -2.04 9.44
N GLY A 103 -17.12 -3.37 9.62
CA GLY A 103 -17.83 -4.21 8.65
C GLY A 103 -17.68 -5.73 8.77
N GLU A 104 -16.74 -6.27 9.52
CA GLU A 104 -16.68 -7.73 9.74
C GLU A 104 -17.60 -8.12 10.91
N ASN A 105 -18.85 -8.47 10.60
CA ASN A 105 -19.70 -9.25 11.50
C ASN A 105 -19.15 -10.69 11.56
N PRO A 106 -18.77 -11.22 12.73
CA PRO A 106 -18.26 -12.59 12.86
C PRO A 106 -19.36 -13.68 12.81
N ASP A 107 -20.64 -13.31 12.75
CA ASP A 107 -21.75 -14.27 12.76
C ASP A 107 -22.42 -14.38 11.39
N GLY A 108 -21.89 -15.29 10.56
CA GLY A 108 -22.56 -15.92 9.43
C GLY A 108 -22.55 -17.44 9.63
N PRO A 109 -23.64 -18.15 9.33
CA PRO A 109 -24.14 -19.23 10.17
C PRO A 109 -23.25 -20.48 10.13
N SER A 110 -23.04 -21.07 11.31
CA SER A 110 -22.66 -22.47 11.42
C SER A 110 -23.70 -23.31 10.68
N GLY A 111 -23.28 -24.04 9.65
CA GLY A 111 -24.15 -25.02 9.01
C GLY A 111 -24.55 -26.12 9.97
N VAL A 112 -25.82 -26.55 9.90
CA VAL A 112 -26.28 -27.95 9.82
C VAL A 112 -27.80 -27.98 9.60
N GLU A 113 -28.22 -28.96 8.79
CA GLU A 113 -29.58 -29.37 8.32
C GLU A 113 -30.19 -28.64 7.13
#